data_AF-E7CWN2-F1
#
_entry.id   AF-E7CWN2-F1
#
_cell.length_a   1.000
_cell.length_b   1.000
_cell.length_c   1.000
_cell.angle_alpha   90.00
_cell.angle_beta   90.00
_cell.angle_gamma   90.00
#
_symmetry.space_group_name_H-M   'P 1'
#
loop_
_entity.id
_entity.type
_entity.pdbx_description
1 polymer ?
#
loop_
_entity_poly.entity_id
_entity_poly.type
_entity_poly.pdbx_seq_one_letter_code
_entity_poly.pdbx_strand_id
1 'polypeptide(L)'
;FGAHWMKNKVSFKKIKLSNNRNNKRGQVVALNSMHKYLPRVVTSKVMSKKKSAVVHSEDLEKCVFVAVTAYQNDQVTQLKIDYNPYAKA
;
A
#
# COMPACT_ATOMS: atom_id res chain seq x y z
N PHE A 1 20.94 0.41 10.24
CA PHE A 1 21.09 -1.04 10.45
C PHE A 1 19.73 -1.70 10.61
N GLY A 2 19.61 -3.01 10.35
CA GLY A 2 18.35 -3.76 10.44
C GLY A 2 17.64 -3.65 11.79
N ALA A 3 18.40 -3.50 12.89
CA ALA A 3 17.86 -3.30 14.24
C ALA A 3 16.88 -2.12 14.35
N HIS A 4 17.05 -1.07 13.54
CA HIS A 4 16.11 0.05 13.52
C HIS A 4 14.71 -0.37 13.04
N TRP A 5 14.66 -1.18 11.96
CA TRP A 5 13.40 -1.68 11.40
C TRP A 5 12.71 -2.69 12.30
N MET A 6 13.48 -3.47 13.07
CA MET A 6 12.92 -4.47 14.00
C MET A 6 12.47 -3.86 15.33
N LYS A 7 12.89 -2.63 15.66
CA LYS A 7 12.55 -1.98 16.94
C LYS A 7 11.05 -1.70 17.08
N ASN A 8 10.38 -1.36 15.98
CA ASN A 8 8.98 -0.96 15.97
C ASN A 8 8.28 -1.49 14.71
N LYS A 9 6.95 -1.46 14.72
CA LYS A 9 6.15 -1.76 13.52
C LYS A 9 6.52 -0.82 12.36
N VAL A 10 6.73 -1.39 11.19
CA VAL A 10 6.86 -0.63 9.94
C VAL A 10 5.47 -0.30 9.42
N SER A 11 5.19 0.96 9.16
CA SER A 11 3.87 1.42 8.73
C SER A 11 3.92 2.16 7.39
N PHE A 12 3.04 1.76 6.48
CA PHE A 12 2.86 2.37 5.16
C PHE A 12 1.65 3.32 5.11
N LYS A 13 1.15 3.80 6.26
CA LYS A 13 -0.09 4.59 6.37
C LYS A 13 -0.14 5.89 5.57
N LYS A 14 1.02 6.39 5.11
CA LYS A 14 1.14 7.63 4.33
C LYS A 14 1.04 7.41 2.81
N ILE A 15 1.03 6.16 2.34
CA ILE A 15 0.83 5.86 0.92
C ILE A 15 -0.55 6.36 0.49
N LYS A 16 -0.60 7.00 -0.67
CA LYS A 16 -1.85 7.42 -1.31
C LYS A 16 -2.03 6.68 -2.62
N LEU A 17 -3.27 6.35 -2.95
CA LEU A 17 -3.65 5.79 -4.24
C LEU A 17 -4.31 6.89 -5.08
N SER A 18 -4.11 6.86 -6.39
CA SER A 18 -4.63 7.87 -7.32
C SER A 18 -4.98 7.25 -8.66
N ASN A 19 -6.02 7.75 -9.34
CA ASN A 19 -6.31 7.40 -10.74
C ASN A 19 -5.53 8.29 -11.74
N ASN A 20 -4.91 9.38 -11.29
CA ASN A 20 -4.09 10.23 -12.14
C ASN A 20 -2.70 9.62 -12.37
N ARG A 21 -2.48 9.09 -13.58
CA ARG A 21 -1.21 8.48 -14.02
C ARG A 21 -0.06 9.50 -14.18
N ASN A 22 -0.38 10.78 -14.28
CA ASN A 22 0.61 11.86 -14.41
C ASN A 22 1.11 12.37 -13.06
N ASN A 23 0.59 11.83 -11.94
CA ASN A 23 1.01 12.25 -10.62
C ASN A 23 2.39 11.68 -10.27
N LYS A 24 3.42 12.52 -10.41
CA LYS A 24 4.82 12.17 -10.11
C LYS A 24 5.22 12.39 -8.64
N ARG A 25 4.28 12.70 -7.75
CA ARG A 25 4.59 12.83 -6.31
C ARG A 25 4.95 11.45 -5.76
N GLY A 26 6.18 11.28 -5.29
CA GLY A 26 6.76 9.96 -4.95
C GLY A 26 6.07 9.14 -3.84
N GLN A 27 5.01 9.65 -3.21
CA GLN A 27 4.20 8.92 -2.22
C GLN A 27 2.83 8.49 -2.77
N VAL A 28 2.56 8.73 -4.05
CA VAL A 28 1.30 8.40 -4.71
C VAL A 28 1.51 7.25 -5.68
N VAL A 29 0.74 6.17 -5.51
CA VAL A 29 0.70 5.03 -6.43
C VAL A 29 -0.47 5.22 -7.39
N ALA A 30 -0.18 5.30 -8.69
CA ALA A 30 -1.21 5.40 -9.71
C ALA A 30 -1.79 4.01 -10.02
N LEU A 31 -3.12 3.88 -9.93
CA LEU A 31 -3.86 2.66 -10.20
C LEU A 31 -4.96 2.93 -11.24
N ASN A 32 -5.30 1.90 -12.02
CA ASN A 32 -6.46 1.92 -12.89
C ASN A 32 -7.70 1.53 -12.07
N SER A 33 -8.81 2.26 -12.25
CA SER A 33 -10.09 1.87 -11.64
C SER A 33 -10.56 0.52 -12.20
N MET A 34 -11.34 -0.22 -11.41
CA MET A 34 -11.90 -1.53 -11.72
C MET A 34 -10.86 -2.62 -12.01
N HIS A 35 -9.63 -2.47 -11.50
CA HIS A 35 -8.58 -3.49 -11.59
C HIS A 35 -8.24 -4.08 -10.22
N LYS A 36 -7.99 -5.39 -10.21
CA LYS A 36 -7.54 -6.13 -9.02
C LYS A 36 -6.02 -6.01 -8.86
N TYR A 37 -5.58 -5.73 -7.64
CA TYR A 37 -4.18 -5.55 -7.28
C TYR A 37 -3.79 -6.45 -6.10
N LEU A 38 -2.61 -7.05 -6.20
CA LEU A 38 -1.95 -7.80 -5.13
C LEU A 38 -0.80 -6.95 -4.58
N PRO A 39 -0.88 -6.44 -3.33
CA PRO A 39 0.24 -5.77 -2.69
C PRO A 39 1.39 -6.73 -2.44
N ARG A 40 2.62 -6.24 -2.66
CA ARG A 40 3.87 -6.96 -2.38
C ARG A 40 4.77 -6.09 -1.51
N VAL A 41 5.39 -6.71 -0.50
CA VAL A 41 6.42 -6.07 0.31
C VAL A 41 7.78 -6.62 -0.11
N VAL A 42 8.71 -5.73 -0.43
CA VAL A 42 10.07 -6.10 -0.83
C VAL A 42 11.06 -5.44 0.12
N THR A 43 11.96 -6.24 0.69
CA THR A 43 13.09 -5.76 1.48
C THR A 43 14.35 -5.89 0.65
N SER A 44 15.05 -4.78 0.46
CA SER A 44 16.31 -4.73 -0.27
C SER A 44 17.44 -4.26 0.63
N LYS A 45 18.53 -5.03 0.66
CA LYS A 45 19.78 -4.59 1.30
C LYS A 45 20.54 -3.70 0.33
N VAL A 46 20.63 -2.42 0.68
CA VAL A 46 21.44 -1.44 -0.07
C VAL A 46 22.90 -1.63 0.30
N MET A 47 23.74 -1.96 -0.68
CA MET A 47 25.19 -2.15 -0.51
C MET A 47 25.96 -0.89 -0.90
N SER A 48 25.50 -0.18 -1.93
CA SER A 48 26.06 1.11 -2.38
C SER A 48 25.01 1.93 -3.11
N LYS A 49 25.33 3.18 -3.49
CA LYS A 49 24.40 4.10 -4.21
C LYS A 49 23.78 3.49 -5.47
N LYS A 50 24.47 2.56 -6.14
CA LYS A 50 24.02 1.91 -7.38
C LYS A 50 23.76 0.41 -7.21
N LYS A 51 24.00 -0.17 -6.04
CA LYS A 51 23.91 -1.62 -5.81
C LYS A 51 23.00 -1.93 -4.63
N SER A 52 21.92 -2.65 -4.92
CA SER A 52 21.05 -3.25 -3.91
C SER A 52 20.73 -4.68 -4.29
N ALA A 53 20.45 -5.52 -3.31
CA ALA A 53 19.96 -6.88 -3.52
C ALA A 53 18.65 -7.05 -2.77
N VAL A 54 17.64 -7.60 -3.42
CA VAL A 54 16.42 -8.05 -2.75
C VAL A 54 16.81 -9.20 -1.83
N VAL A 55 16.45 -9.09 -0.56
CA VAL A 55 16.71 -10.10 0.47
C VAL A 55 15.44 -10.80 0.94
N HIS A 56 14.29 -10.16 0.75
CA HIS A 56 12.97 -10.73 1.03
C HIS A 56 11.94 -10.12 0.08
N SER A 57 10.99 -10.93 -0.36
CA SER A 57 9.85 -10.49 -1.16
C SER A 57 8.64 -11.34 -0.80
N GLU A 58 7.55 -10.69 -0.44
CA GLU A 58 6.35 -11.36 0.04
C GLU A 58 5.09 -10.75 -0.56
N ASP A 59 4.26 -11.61 -1.11
CA ASP A 59 2.94 -11.27 -1.60
C ASP A 59 1.93 -11.32 -0.45
N LEU A 60 1.19 -10.23 -0.26
CA LEU A 60 0.19 -10.14 0.79
C LEU A 60 -1.17 -10.58 0.23
N GLU A 61 -1.35 -11.90 0.06
CA GLU A 61 -2.56 -12.47 -0.57
C GLU A 61 -3.86 -12.04 0.14
N LYS A 62 -3.83 -11.91 1.46
CA LYS A 62 -4.98 -11.43 2.26
C LYS A 62 -5.28 -9.93 2.08
N CYS A 63 -4.39 -9.19 1.42
CA CYS A 63 -4.52 -7.75 1.17
C CYS A 63 -4.85 -7.42 -0.29
N VAL A 64 -5.23 -8.42 -1.10
CA VAL A 64 -5.71 -8.19 -2.47
C VAL A 64 -6.95 -7.29 -2.44
N PHE A 65 -7.00 -6.32 -3.35
CA PHE A 65 -8.13 -5.38 -3.44
C PHE A 65 -8.44 -5.00 -4.89
N VAL A 66 -9.60 -4.39 -5.11
CA VAL A 66 -9.96 -3.77 -6.39
C VAL A 66 -9.95 -2.26 -6.20
N ALA A 67 -9.25 -1.53 -7.07
CA ALA A 67 -9.27 -0.08 -7.04
C ALA A 67 -10.59 0.43 -7.61
N VAL A 68 -11.27 1.33 -6.90
CA VAL A 68 -12.56 1.91 -7.31
C VAL A 68 -12.57 3.40 -7.04
N THR A 69 -13.38 4.15 -7.80
CA THR A 69 -13.62 5.58 -7.56
C THR A 69 -14.74 5.82 -6.54
N ALA A 70 -15.61 4.84 -6.33
CA ALA A 70 -16.64 4.80 -5.29
C ALA A 70 -16.86 3.35 -4.84
N TYR A 71 -17.20 3.13 -3.57
CA TYR A 71 -17.51 1.78 -3.07
C TYR A 71 -18.68 1.16 -3.85
N GLN A 72 -18.58 -0.13 -4.13
CA GLN A 72 -19.59 -0.90 -4.88
C GLN A 72 -20.37 -1.89 -4.00
N ASN A 73 -19.83 -2.21 -2.81
CA ASN A 73 -20.41 -3.16 -1.88
C ASN A 73 -20.62 -2.48 -0.53
N ASP A 74 -21.87 -2.39 -0.10
CA ASP A 74 -22.25 -1.69 1.13
C ASP A 74 -21.69 -2.33 2.40
N GLN A 75 -21.45 -3.65 2.40
CA GLN A 75 -20.76 -4.31 3.52
C GLN A 75 -19.32 -3.82 3.65
N VAL A 76 -18.63 -3.58 2.54
CA VAL A 76 -17.28 -2.99 2.55
C VAL A 76 -17.35 -1.54 3.02
N THR A 77 -18.35 -0.79 2.58
CA THR A 77 -18.58 0.58 3.05
C THR A 77 -18.78 0.61 4.57
N GLN A 78 -19.65 -0.25 5.12
CA GLN A 78 -19.92 -0.32 6.55
C GLN A 78 -18.67 -0.71 7.35
N LEU A 79 -17.92 -1.73 6.90
CA LEU A 79 -16.64 -2.09 7.52
C LEU A 79 -15.64 -0.91 7.51
N LYS A 80 -15.64 -0.10 6.44
CA LYS A 80 -14.79 1.10 6.39
C LYS A 80 -15.26 2.19 7.33
N ILE A 81 -16.56 2.32 7.59
CA ILE A 81 -17.10 3.23 8.60
C ILE A 81 -16.70 2.77 10.00
N ASP A 82 -16.94 1.50 10.33
CA ASP A 82 -16.73 0.96 11.68
C ASP A 82 -15.25 0.99 12.12
N TYR A 83 -14.33 0.72 11.18
CA TYR A 83 -12.91 0.50 11.51
C TYR A 83 -11.95 1.63 11.10
N ASN A 84 -12.44 2.71 10.48
CA ASN A 84 -11.60 3.87 10.14
C ASN A 84 -11.93 5.07 11.05
N PRO A 85 -11.02 5.53 11.94
CA PRO A 85 -11.30 6.65 12.85
C PRO A 85 -11.53 8.00 12.15
N TYR A 86 -11.27 8.09 10.84
CA TYR A 86 -11.54 9.28 10.03
C TYR A 86 -12.83 9.19 9.22
N ALA A 87 -13.50 8.03 9.21
CA ALA A 87 -14.80 7.93 8.58
C ALA A 87 -15.81 8.75 9.40
N LYS A 88 -16.63 9.53 8.71
CA LYS A 88 -17.82 10.13 9.31
C LYS A 88 -18.97 9.16 9.04
N ALA A 89 -19.79 8.92 10.06
CA ALA A 89 -21.10 8.29 9.88
C ALA A 89 -21.98 9.19 8.99
#